data_AF-A0A099T3G2-F1
#
_entry.id   AF-A0A099T3G2-F1
#
_cell.length_a   1.000
_cell.length_b   1.000
_cell.length_c   1.000
_cell.angle_alpha   90.00
_cell.angle_beta   90.00
_cell.angle_gamma   90.00
#
_symmetry.space_group_name_H-M   'P 1'
#
loop_
_entity.id
_entity.type
_entity.pdbx_description
1 polymer ?
#
loop_
_entity_poly.entity_id
_entity_poly.type
_entity_poly.pdbx_seq_one_letter_code
_entity_poly.pdbx_strand_id
1 'polypeptide(L)'
;MQELELLSRVTLYVLLVLFGLITLILGWFQINVYKGKAMDNPDGSTDDWHEQKILFGMSLADIIIICPATFVGIALILIDSHWGFFILVVLSFWHVWVNTSFTVTSLRFEKPEMTFMWFMAYPFGILLGISYLIWIVVHFDVIFFP
;
A
#
# COMPACT_ATOMS: atom_id res chain seq x y z
N MET A 1 -13.84 1.10 18.73
CA MET A 1 -14.28 2.07 17.67
C MET A 1 -15.34 3.11 18.09
N GLN A 2 -16.26 2.83 19.02
CA GLN A 2 -17.39 3.74 19.30
C GLN A 2 -16.99 5.08 19.92
N GLU A 3 -15.87 5.13 20.64
CA GLU A 3 -15.33 6.31 21.32
C GLU A 3 -14.65 7.32 20.38
N LEU A 4 -14.37 6.90 19.14
CA LEU A 4 -13.84 7.81 18.12
C LEU A 4 -14.92 8.80 17.69
N GLU A 5 -14.52 10.06 17.56
CA GLU A 5 -15.34 11.11 16.95
C GLU A 5 -15.79 10.68 15.54
N LEU A 6 -16.98 11.12 15.12
CA LEU A 6 -17.55 10.79 13.81
C LEU A 6 -16.57 11.04 12.66
N LEU A 7 -15.90 12.19 12.65
CA LEU A 7 -14.93 12.54 11.61
C LEU A 7 -13.76 11.54 11.57
N SER A 8 -13.25 11.14 12.74
CA SER A 8 -12.16 10.17 12.84
C SER A 8 -12.58 8.79 12.34
N ARG A 9 -13.79 8.32 12.68
CA ARG A 9 -14.35 7.05 12.16
C ARG A 9 -14.52 7.07 10.65
N VAL A 10 -15.07 8.15 10.11
CA VAL A 10 -15.21 8.33 8.65
C VAL A 10 -13.83 8.31 7.98
N THR A 11 -12.85 9.00 8.57
CA THR A 11 -11.47 9.03 8.08
C THR A 11 -10.87 7.62 8.06
N LEU A 12 -11.02 6.85 9.14
CA LEU A 12 -10.60 5.46 9.20
C LEU A 12 -11.22 4.64 8.07
N TYR A 13 -12.55 4.68 7.89
CA TYR A 13 -13.21 3.91 6.83
C TYR A 13 -12.74 4.29 5.43
N VAL A 14 -12.51 5.59 5.17
CA VAL A 14 -11.91 6.03 3.90
C VAL A 14 -10.52 5.43 3.72
N LEU A 15 -9.66 5.47 4.75
CA LEU A 15 -8.34 4.85 4.69
C LEU A 15 -8.42 3.34 4.41
N LEU A 16 -9.32 2.61 5.09
CA LEU A 16 -9.49 1.16 4.87
C LEU A 16 -9.91 0.85 3.42
N VAL A 17 -10.83 1.63 2.86
CA VAL A 17 -11.25 1.48 1.47
C VAL A 17 -10.08 1.74 0.53
N LEU A 18 -9.30 2.79 0.76
CA LEU A 18 -8.12 3.11 -0.06
C LEU A 18 -7.05 2.02 0.02
N PHE A 19 -6.77 1.49 1.22
CA PHE A 19 -5.87 0.34 1.38
C PHE A 19 -6.36 -0.88 0.60
N GLY A 20 -7.66 -1.19 0.67
CA GLY A 20 -8.25 -2.28 -0.09
C GLY A 20 -8.10 -2.09 -1.61
N LEU A 21 -8.45 -0.91 -2.12
CA LEU A 21 -8.37 -0.61 -3.56
C LEU A 21 -6.93 -0.64 -4.07
N ILE A 22 -5.98 0.01 -3.38
CA ILE A 22 -4.57 -0.04 -3.77
C ILE A 22 -4.04 -1.48 -3.72
N THR A 23 -4.42 -2.25 -2.70
CA THR A 23 -3.97 -3.64 -2.57
C THR A 23 -4.48 -4.52 -3.71
N LEU A 24 -5.71 -4.31 -4.19
CA LEU A 24 -6.22 -5.01 -5.37
C LEU A 24 -5.43 -4.66 -6.62
N ILE A 25 -5.12 -3.37 -6.81
CA ILE A 25 -4.31 -2.89 -7.93
C ILE A 25 -2.90 -3.49 -7.87
N LEU A 26 -2.25 -3.40 -6.70
CA LEU A 26 -0.93 -3.99 -6.44
C LEU A 26 -0.95 -5.49 -6.71
N GLY A 27 -1.91 -6.23 -6.16
CA GLY A 27 -2.04 -7.67 -6.36
C GLY A 27 -2.17 -8.03 -7.84
N TRP A 28 -2.95 -7.28 -8.61
CA TRP A 28 -3.05 -7.48 -10.06
C TRP A 28 -1.71 -7.26 -10.76
N PHE A 29 -1.00 -6.17 -10.44
CA PHE A 29 0.32 -5.89 -11.00
C PHE A 29 1.34 -6.98 -10.64
N GLN A 30 1.43 -7.35 -9.36
CA GLN A 30 2.39 -8.35 -8.89
C GLN A 30 2.13 -9.73 -9.46
N ILE A 31 0.86 -10.13 -9.65
CA ILE A 31 0.51 -11.38 -10.33
C ILE A 31 1.02 -11.39 -11.78
N ASN A 32 0.94 -10.27 -12.50
CA ASN A 32 1.44 -10.19 -13.87
C ASN A 32 2.97 -10.23 -13.91
N VAL A 33 3.65 -9.57 -12.96
CA VAL A 33 5.11 -9.66 -12.79
C VAL A 33 5.53 -11.10 -12.49
N TYR A 34 4.86 -11.78 -11.55
CA TYR A 34 5.15 -13.17 -11.21
C TYR A 34 4.92 -14.15 -12.37
N LYS A 35 3.94 -13.87 -13.23
CA LYS A 35 3.69 -14.64 -14.47
C LYS A 35 4.70 -14.37 -15.57
N GLY A 36 5.64 -13.46 -15.34
CA GLY A 36 6.66 -13.12 -16.31
C GLY A 36 6.11 -12.39 -17.53
N LYS A 37 5.10 -11.54 -17.33
CA LYS A 37 4.66 -10.63 -18.39
C LYS A 37 5.53 -9.38 -18.38
N ALA A 38 5.88 -8.92 -19.57
CA ALA A 38 6.44 -7.59 -19.75
C ALA A 38 5.44 -6.55 -19.20
N MET A 39 5.93 -5.60 -18.43
CA MET A 39 5.09 -4.66 -17.70
C MET A 39 5.17 -3.30 -18.38
N ASP A 40 4.07 -2.88 -19.00
CA ASP A 40 3.97 -1.54 -19.57
C ASP A 40 3.79 -0.54 -18.43
N ASN A 41 4.81 0.27 -18.21
CA ASN A 41 4.82 1.27 -17.17
C ASN A 41 3.96 2.48 -17.58
N PRO A 42 3.42 3.23 -16.60
CA PRO A 42 2.65 4.45 -16.86
C PRO A 42 3.40 5.56 -17.60
N ASP A 43 4.72 5.44 -17.76
CA ASP A 43 5.61 6.36 -18.47
C ASP A 43 5.91 5.92 -19.92
N GLY A 44 5.31 4.82 -20.38
CA GLY A 44 5.49 4.29 -21.74
C GLY A 44 6.71 3.39 -21.91
N SER A 45 7.50 3.16 -20.84
CA SER A 45 8.53 2.13 -20.83
C SER A 45 7.92 0.74 -20.66
N THR A 46 8.66 -0.30 -21.07
CA THR A 46 8.29 -1.70 -20.82
C THR A 46 9.43 -2.34 -20.01
N ASP A 47 9.14 -2.73 -18.77
CA ASP A 47 10.11 -3.43 -17.94
C ASP A 47 10.15 -4.93 -18.29
N ASP A 48 11.34 -5.43 -18.66
CA ASP A 48 11.59 -6.86 -18.76
C ASP A 48 12.02 -7.42 -17.39
N TRP A 49 11.10 -8.15 -16.77
CA TRP A 49 11.28 -8.78 -15.47
C TRP A 49 12.44 -9.79 -15.43
N HIS A 50 12.90 -10.32 -16.57
CA HIS A 50 14.08 -11.20 -16.62
C HIS A 50 15.36 -10.48 -16.18
N GLU A 51 15.41 -9.16 -16.35
CA GLU A 51 16.55 -8.32 -15.95
C GLU A 51 16.47 -7.91 -14.46
N GLN A 52 15.32 -8.10 -13.81
CA GLN A 52 15.04 -7.56 -12.48
C GLN A 52 14.60 -8.63 -11.48
N LYS A 53 15.46 -9.64 -11.22
CA LYS A 53 15.21 -10.77 -10.28
C LYS A 53 14.75 -10.35 -8.87
N ILE A 54 15.14 -9.16 -8.40
CA ILE A 54 14.70 -8.60 -7.11
C ILE A 54 13.20 -8.27 -7.14
N LEU A 55 12.68 -7.79 -8.27
CA LEU A 55 11.24 -7.55 -8.46
C LEU A 55 10.44 -8.85 -8.37
N PHE A 56 10.98 -9.97 -8.85
CA PHE A 56 10.31 -11.26 -8.72
C PHE A 56 10.13 -11.67 -7.25
N GLY A 57 11.18 -11.54 -6.44
CA GLY A 57 11.11 -11.82 -5.00
C GLY A 57 10.12 -10.92 -4.25
N MET A 58 10.10 -9.62 -4.58
CA MET A 58 9.11 -8.69 -4.03
C MET A 58 7.69 -9.00 -4.51
N SER A 59 7.49 -9.39 -5.77
CA SER A 59 6.17 -9.77 -6.29
C SER A 59 5.58 -10.97 -5.56
N LEU A 60 6.41 -11.98 -5.25
CA LEU A 60 5.98 -13.15 -4.50
C LEU A 60 5.61 -12.79 -3.05
N ALA A 61 6.44 -11.96 -2.40
CA ALA A 61 6.16 -11.46 -1.06
C ALA A 61 4.86 -10.65 -1.03
N ASP A 62 4.63 -9.80 -2.03
CA ASP A 62 3.42 -8.99 -2.12
C ASP A 62 2.16 -9.86 -2.30
N ILE A 63 2.22 -10.89 -3.16
CA ILE A 63 1.10 -11.80 -3.42
C ILE A 63 0.76 -12.66 -2.20
N ILE A 64 1.78 -13.22 -1.54
CA ILE A 64 1.57 -14.22 -0.49
C ILE A 64 1.41 -13.58 0.90
N ILE A 65 2.07 -12.45 1.14
CA ILE A 65 2.15 -11.85 2.47
C ILE A 65 1.41 -10.52 2.49
N ILE A 66 1.83 -9.54 1.69
CA ILE A 66 1.37 -8.16 1.84
C ILE A 66 -0.11 -8.03 1.50
N CYS A 67 -0.54 -8.51 0.32
CA CYS A 67 -1.92 -8.38 -0.10
C CYS A 67 -2.89 -9.13 0.86
N PRO A 68 -2.64 -10.40 1.23
CA PRO A 68 -3.46 -11.09 2.22
C PRO A 68 -3.45 -10.41 3.58
N ALA A 69 -2.27 -9.97 4.07
CA ALA A 69 -2.16 -9.30 5.36
C ALA A 69 -2.95 -7.99 5.38
N THR A 70 -3.01 -7.23 4.28
CA THR A 70 -3.86 -6.03 4.21
C THR A 70 -5.32 -6.38 4.42
N PHE A 71 -5.85 -7.37 3.71
CA PHE A 71 -7.27 -7.75 3.86
C PHE A 71 -7.57 -8.33 5.24
N VAL A 72 -6.65 -9.12 5.81
CA VAL A 72 -6.76 -9.59 7.20
C VAL A 72 -6.75 -8.41 8.17
N GLY A 73 -5.85 -7.45 8.01
CA GLY A 73 -5.77 -6.24 8.82
C GLY A 73 -7.07 -5.43 8.76
N ILE A 74 -7.59 -5.18 7.56
CA ILE A 74 -8.87 -4.49 7.35
C ILE A 74 -10.02 -5.25 8.04
N ALA A 75 -10.14 -6.56 7.79
CA ALA A 75 -11.20 -7.38 8.38
C ALA A 75 -11.16 -7.37 9.92
N LEU A 76 -9.95 -7.43 10.49
CA LEU A 76 -9.75 -7.35 11.93
C LEU A 76 -10.14 -5.97 12.49
N ILE A 77 -9.84 -4.86 11.80
CA ILE A 77 -10.30 -3.53 12.22
C ILE A 77 -11.82 -3.44 12.18
N LEU A 78 -12.48 -4.00 11.15
CA LEU A 78 -13.95 -3.95 11.04
C LEU A 78 -14.67 -4.70 12.18
N ILE A 79 -14.00 -5.64 12.84
CA ILE A 79 -14.50 -6.33 14.05
C ILE A 79 -13.89 -5.76 15.34
N ASP A 80 -13.32 -4.56 15.29
CA ASP A 80 -12.73 -3.81 16.42
C ASP A 80 -11.54 -4.52 17.10
N SER A 81 -10.76 -5.31 16.36
CA SER A 81 -9.59 -6.00 16.88
C SER A 81 -8.32 -5.14 16.79
N HIS A 82 -7.61 -5.01 17.91
CA HIS A 82 -6.33 -4.27 18.00
C HIS A 82 -5.25 -4.82 17.06
N TRP A 83 -5.29 -6.13 16.77
CA TRP A 83 -4.35 -6.76 15.84
C TRP A 83 -4.49 -6.21 14.43
N GLY A 84 -5.70 -5.85 14.00
CA GLY A 84 -5.93 -5.24 12.70
C GLY A 84 -5.19 -3.91 12.57
N PHE A 85 -5.23 -3.10 13.63
CA PHE A 85 -4.53 -1.82 13.68
C PHE A 85 -3.02 -1.99 13.60
N PHE A 86 -2.45 -2.94 14.38
CA PHE A 86 -1.01 -3.23 14.33
C PHE A 86 -0.55 -3.74 12.96
N ILE A 87 -1.31 -4.65 12.33
CA ILE A 87 -1.00 -5.15 10.99
C ILE A 87 -0.96 -4.00 9.99
N LEU A 88 -1.98 -3.13 9.99
CA LEU A 88 -2.01 -1.97 9.09
C LEU A 88 -0.93 -0.92 9.39
N VAL A 89 -0.45 -0.80 10.63
CA VAL A 89 0.74 0.02 10.94
C VAL A 89 1.98 -0.53 10.22
N VAL A 90 2.24 -1.83 10.37
CA VAL A 90 3.40 -2.48 9.73
C VAL A 90 3.29 -2.39 8.21
N LEU A 91 2.11 -2.62 7.65
CA LEU A 91 1.86 -2.47 6.21
C LEU A 91 2.00 -1.03 5.74
N SER A 92 1.62 -0.05 6.56
CA SER A 92 1.84 1.37 6.22
C SER A 92 3.32 1.70 6.08
N PHE A 93 4.18 1.16 6.95
CA PHE A 93 5.63 1.27 6.77
C PHE A 93 6.12 0.59 5.49
N TRP A 94 5.60 -0.60 5.17
CA TRP A 94 5.91 -1.28 3.91
C TRP A 94 5.54 -0.41 2.70
N HIS A 95 4.31 0.13 2.68
CA HIS A 95 3.85 1.02 1.61
C HIS A 95 4.75 2.24 1.47
N VAL A 96 5.08 2.94 2.56
CA VAL A 96 5.96 4.11 2.53
C VAL A 96 7.34 3.74 1.97
N TRP A 97 7.94 2.66 2.46
CA TRP A 97 9.27 2.24 2.02
C TRP A 97 9.29 1.85 0.53
N VAL A 98 8.42 0.92 0.13
CA VAL A 98 8.34 0.43 -1.25
C VAL A 98 8.04 1.56 -2.23
N ASN A 99 7.01 2.37 -1.95
CA ASN A 99 6.60 3.45 -2.84
C ASN A 99 7.68 4.54 -2.94
N THR A 100 8.41 4.82 -1.86
CA THR A 100 9.56 5.73 -1.92
C THR A 100 10.67 5.18 -2.82
N SER A 101 11.05 3.91 -2.63
CA SER A 101 12.08 3.26 -3.44
C SER A 101 11.73 3.29 -4.93
N PHE A 102 10.51 2.89 -5.30
CA PHE A 102 10.08 2.90 -6.70
C PHE A 102 9.93 4.31 -7.27
N THR A 103 9.40 5.27 -6.51
CA THR A 103 9.30 6.68 -6.95
C THR A 103 10.69 7.25 -7.26
N VAL A 104 11.67 7.04 -6.37
CA VAL A 104 13.04 7.53 -6.57
C VAL A 104 13.69 6.86 -7.78
N THR A 105 13.52 5.55 -7.95
CA THR A 105 14.04 4.81 -9.11
C THR A 105 13.45 5.35 -10.40
N SER A 106 12.12 5.47 -10.48
CA SER A 106 11.43 6.00 -11.66
C SER A 106 11.92 7.41 -12.01
N LEU A 107 11.94 8.35 -11.04
CA LEU A 107 12.39 9.72 -11.28
C LEU A 107 13.86 9.80 -11.72
N ARG A 108 14.74 8.98 -11.15
CA ARG A 108 16.18 9.06 -11.38
C ARG A 108 16.62 8.38 -12.67
N PHE A 109 16.06 7.21 -12.96
CA PHE A 109 16.54 6.35 -14.04
C PHE A 109 15.63 6.40 -15.26
N GLU A 110 14.31 6.39 -15.07
CA GLU A 110 13.34 6.31 -16.18
C GLU A 110 12.88 7.68 -16.69
N LYS A 111 13.00 8.74 -15.89
CA LYS A 111 12.57 10.12 -16.24
C LYS A 111 11.15 10.16 -16.83
N PRO A 112 10.16 9.65 -16.07
CA PRO A 112 8.81 9.42 -16.54
C PRO A 112 8.06 10.72 -16.87
N GLU A 113 7.04 10.62 -17.71
CA GLU A 113 5.97 11.62 -17.72
C GLU A 113 5.13 11.49 -16.43
N MET A 114 5.00 12.58 -15.67
CA MET A 114 4.24 12.60 -14.41
C MET A 114 2.72 12.61 -14.66
N THR A 115 2.19 11.49 -15.13
CA THR A 115 0.74 11.29 -15.35
C THR A 115 0.00 10.96 -14.06
N PHE A 116 -1.34 10.99 -14.09
CA PHE A 116 -2.15 10.53 -12.96
C PHE A 116 -1.88 9.05 -12.63
N MET A 117 -1.71 8.21 -13.65
CA MET A 117 -1.38 6.79 -13.45
C MET A 117 -0.01 6.62 -12.81
N TRP A 118 0.98 7.41 -13.22
CA TRP A 118 2.28 7.44 -12.57
C TRP A 118 2.15 7.81 -11.09
N PHE A 119 1.40 8.87 -10.77
CA PHE A 119 1.16 9.28 -9.39
C PHE A 119 0.50 8.17 -8.55
N MET A 120 -0.53 7.52 -9.10
CA MET A 120 -1.25 6.45 -8.40
C MET A 120 -0.39 5.20 -8.18
N ALA A 121 0.50 4.88 -9.12
CA ALA A 121 1.36 3.70 -9.04
C ALA A 121 2.57 3.90 -8.12
N TYR A 122 3.14 5.10 -8.09
CA TYR A 122 4.43 5.36 -7.44
C TYR A 122 4.32 6.14 -6.11
N PRO A 123 3.99 7.44 -6.07
CA PRO A 123 3.99 8.19 -4.81
C PRO A 123 2.72 8.03 -3.96
N PHE A 124 1.58 7.62 -4.52
CA PHE A 124 0.31 7.64 -3.78
C PHE A 124 0.31 6.73 -2.54
N GLY A 125 0.96 5.57 -2.61
CA GLY A 125 1.08 4.67 -1.46
C GLY A 125 1.85 5.29 -0.28
N ILE A 126 2.75 6.26 -0.53
CA ILE A 126 3.44 7.03 0.52
C ILE A 126 2.42 7.85 1.30
N LEU A 127 1.55 8.59 0.59
CA LEU A 127 0.55 9.45 1.21
C LEU A 127 -0.44 8.62 2.02
N LEU A 128 -0.88 7.48 1.50
CA LEU A 128 -1.79 6.59 2.22
C LEU A 128 -1.15 6.06 3.51
N GLY A 129 0.07 5.52 3.41
CA GLY A 129 0.79 4.97 4.56
C GLY A 129 1.05 6.02 5.64
N ILE A 130 1.54 7.21 5.26
CA ILE A 130 1.75 8.32 6.20
C ILE A 130 0.43 8.77 6.83
N SER A 131 -0.65 8.87 6.05
CA SER A 131 -1.94 9.32 6.56
C SER A 131 -2.48 8.36 7.63
N TYR A 132 -2.33 7.05 7.43
CA TYR A 132 -2.71 6.07 8.46
C TYR A 132 -1.78 6.09 9.67
N LEU A 133 -0.46 6.25 9.48
CA LEU A 133 0.49 6.39 10.59
C LEU A 133 0.24 7.66 11.43
N ILE A 134 -0.18 8.76 10.80
CA ILE A 134 -0.58 9.96 11.54
C ILE A 134 -1.88 9.69 12.29
N TRP A 135 -2.88 9.11 11.62
CA TRP A 135 -4.18 8.82 12.23
C TRP A 135 -4.05 7.90 13.45
N ILE A 136 -3.25 6.83 13.35
CA ILE A 136 -3.04 5.90 14.48
C ILE A 136 -2.31 6.57 15.65
N VAL A 137 -1.36 7.47 15.40
CA VAL A 137 -0.64 8.19 16.45
C VAL A 137 -1.58 9.17 17.18
N VAL A 138 -2.40 9.91 16.43
CA VAL A 138 -3.35 10.88 17.00
C VAL A 138 -4.41 10.18 17.86
N HIS A 139 -4.85 8.98 17.47
CA HIS A 139 -5.91 8.23 18.14
C HIS A 139 -5.39 7.04 18.96
N PHE A 140 -4.09 6.99 19.24
CA PHE A 140 -3.43 5.84 19.85
C PHE A 140 -4.09 5.40 21.17
N ASP A 141 -4.31 6.35 22.07
CA ASP A 141 -4.89 6.06 23.40
C ASP A 141 -6.30 5.48 23.29
N VAL A 142 -7.14 6.07 22.44
CA VAL A 142 -8.54 5.63 22.23
C VAL A 142 -8.61 4.24 21.59
N ILE A 143 -7.57 3.82 20.86
CA ILE A 143 -7.55 2.54 20.14
C ILE A 143 -6.95 1.43 21.00
N PHE A 144 -5.89 1.71 21.78
CA PHE A 144 -5.17 0.68 22.51
C PHE A 144 -5.40 0.70 24.03
N PHE A 145 -5.94 1.80 24.57
CA PHE A 145 -6.25 1.97 25.99
C PHE A 145 -7.66 2.56 26.21
N PRO A 146 -8.72 1.87 25.75
CA PRO A 146 -10.10 2.24 26.07
C PRO A 146 -10.41 2.10 27.57
#